data_AF-A0A0B2PGB8-F1
#
_entry.id   AF-A0A0B2PGB8-F1
#
_cell.length_a   1.000
_cell.length_b   1.000
_cell.length_c   1.000
_cell.angle_alpha   90.00
_cell.angle_beta   90.00
_cell.angle_gamma   90.00
#
_symmetry.space_group_name_H-M   'P 1'
#
loop_
_entity.id
_entity.type
_entity.pdbx_description
1 polymer ?
#
loop_
_entity_poly.entity_id
_entity_poly.type
_entity_poly.pdbx_seq_one_letter_code
_entity_poly.pdbx_strand_id
1 'polypeptide(L)'
;VKECWTSNHQRGWGGYVLKEKIKRLKEKLKLWNREQYGDTFQKYKKIEKELNNLEVSTSDRQLSPQEVMTKKQLQEDLWVVAQNHESLLRQKARSRWVKKGDCNSHYFHLLVNASRRSNSLNGVWIEDPTRVKEEARSFFFHRFQETDQNRPRLDGIRFQTIGHHQNDMLTGRFQEQEIKDAVWGCGSDKS
;
A
#
# COMPACT_ATOMS: atom_id res chain seq x y z
N VAL A 1 2.07 20.59 8.96
CA VAL A 1 3.10 19.52 8.81
C VAL A 1 4.52 20.08 8.85
N LYS A 2 4.89 21.00 7.95
CA LYS A 2 6.22 21.63 7.89
C LYS A 2 6.67 22.19 9.25
N GLU A 3 5.80 22.96 9.89
CA GLU A 3 6.02 23.54 11.22
C GLU A 3 6.27 22.50 12.32
N CYS A 4 5.49 21.42 12.37
CA CYS A 4 5.68 20.31 13.32
C CYS A 4 6.99 19.54 13.09
N TRP A 5 7.49 19.53 11.85
CA TRP A 5 8.71 18.82 11.48
C TRP A 5 9.98 19.63 11.77
N THR A 6 9.90 20.95 11.65
CA THR A 6 11.03 21.87 11.85
C THR A 6 11.17 22.38 13.29
N SER A 7 10.10 22.36 14.08
CA SER A 7 10.07 22.92 15.44
C SER A 7 10.89 22.17 16.49
N ASN A 8 11.56 21.07 16.13
CA ASN A 8 12.14 20.18 17.13
C ASN A 8 13.52 19.63 16.74
N HIS A 9 14.56 20.13 17.43
CA HIS A 9 15.92 19.60 17.44
C HIS A 9 16.09 18.69 18.66
N GLN A 10 15.65 17.43 18.56
CA GLN A 10 15.98 16.46 19.59
C GLN A 10 17.45 16.07 19.48
N ARG A 11 18.16 16.07 20.62
CA ARG A 11 19.54 15.59 20.72
C ARG A 11 19.55 14.07 20.93
N GLY A 12 20.40 13.37 20.21
CA GLY A 12 20.54 11.91 20.28
C GLY A 12 20.97 11.29 18.96
N TRP A 13 21.03 9.96 18.91
CA TRP A 13 21.32 9.22 17.69
C TRP A 13 20.24 9.43 16.62
N GLY A 14 20.64 9.53 15.35
CA GLY A 14 19.76 9.95 14.24
C GLY A 14 18.47 9.12 14.12
N GLY A 15 18.52 7.81 14.38
CA GLY A 15 17.33 6.96 14.36
C GLY A 15 16.35 7.23 15.49
N TYR A 16 16.84 7.62 16.68
CA TYR A 16 15.98 8.04 17.79
C TYR A 16 15.29 9.38 17.48
N VAL A 17 16.05 10.35 16.94
CA VAL A 17 15.51 11.65 16.51
C VAL A 17 14.43 11.48 15.44
N LEU A 18 14.66 10.60 14.47
CA LEU A 18 13.68 10.30 13.43
C LEU A 18 12.41 9.64 14.00
N LYS A 19 12.56 8.64 14.88
CA LYS A 19 11.43 7.97 15.55
C LYS A 19 10.55 8.97 16.29
N GLU A 20 11.14 9.85 17.09
CA GLU A 20 10.39 10.84 17.87
C GLU A 20 9.73 11.93 17.00
N LYS A 21 10.39 12.36 15.92
CA LYS A 21 9.77 13.25 14.92
C LYS A 21 8.54 12.60 14.27
N ILE A 22 8.64 11.35 13.85
CA ILE A 22 7.51 10.60 13.26
C ILE A 22 6.39 10.40 14.29
N LYS A 23 6.72 10.07 15.54
CA LYS A 23 5.74 9.87 16.61
C LYS A 23 4.90 11.13 16.87
N ARG A 24 5.55 12.28 17.02
CA ARG A 24 4.85 13.57 17.21
C ARG A 24 4.04 13.98 16.00
N LEU A 25 4.60 13.81 14.80
CA LEU A 25 3.88 14.08 13.56
C LEU A 25 2.62 13.22 13.47
N LYS A 26 2.71 11.93 13.82
CA LYS A 26 1.57 11.02 13.87
C LYS A 26 0.49 11.50 14.86
N GLU A 27 0.86 11.98 16.04
CA GLU A 27 -0.11 12.51 17.02
C GLU A 27 -0.80 13.77 16.51
N LYS A 28 -0.05 14.72 15.94
CA LYS A 28 -0.62 15.93 15.32
C LYS A 28 -1.53 15.60 14.12
N LEU A 29 -1.13 14.64 13.28
CA LEU A 29 -1.96 14.18 12.16
C LEU A 29 -3.22 13.47 12.65
N LYS A 30 -3.16 12.70 13.75
CA LYS A 30 -4.36 12.11 14.37
C LYS A 30 -5.32 13.18 14.89
N LEU A 31 -4.80 14.21 15.55
CA LEU A 31 -5.62 15.33 16.02
C LEU A 31 -6.27 16.06 14.85
N TRP A 32 -5.47 16.43 13.84
CA TRP A 32 -5.97 17.09 12.62
C TRP A 32 -7.02 16.24 11.91
N ASN A 33 -6.82 14.93 11.79
CA ASN A 33 -7.81 14.03 11.18
C ASN A 33 -9.13 14.02 11.98
N ARG A 34 -9.05 14.05 13.32
CA ARG A 34 -10.23 14.12 14.18
C ARG A 34 -10.94 15.48 14.08
N GLU A 35 -10.20 16.57 13.95
CA GLU A 35 -10.78 17.92 13.83
C GLU A 35 -11.40 18.17 12.45
N GLN A 36 -10.73 17.76 11.38
CA GLN A 36 -11.19 18.02 10.02
C GLN A 36 -12.24 17.01 9.54
N TYR A 37 -11.94 15.71 9.68
CA TYR A 37 -12.81 14.66 9.15
C TYR A 37 -13.77 14.11 10.21
N GLY A 38 -13.40 14.20 11.49
CA GLY A 38 -14.17 13.61 12.57
C GLY A 38 -14.26 12.09 12.45
N ASP A 39 -15.29 11.51 13.08
CA ASP A 39 -15.68 10.14 12.78
C ASP A 39 -16.49 10.13 11.48
N THR A 40 -15.81 10.01 10.34
CA THR A 40 -16.42 9.96 9.00
C THR A 40 -17.51 8.89 8.93
N PHE A 41 -17.37 7.82 9.70
CA PHE A 41 -18.36 6.75 9.79
C PHE A 41 -19.63 7.18 10.54
N GLN A 42 -19.50 8.00 11.59
CA GLN A 42 -20.67 8.61 12.25
C GLN A 42 -21.37 9.62 11.34
N LYS A 43 -20.62 10.44 10.60
CA LYS A 43 -21.22 11.35 9.60
C LYS A 43 -22.02 10.58 8.55
N TYR A 44 -21.45 9.51 8.01
CA TYR A 44 -22.15 8.62 7.08
C TYR A 44 -23.46 8.07 7.69
N LYS A 45 -23.40 7.47 8.88
CA LYS A 45 -24.60 6.94 9.57
C LYS A 45 -25.66 8.01 9.85
N LYS A 46 -25.23 9.24 10.15
CA LYS A 46 -26.15 10.35 10.40
C LYS A 46 -26.89 10.74 9.13
N ILE A 47 -26.17 10.90 8.02
CA ILE A 47 -26.76 11.23 6.71
C ILE A 47 -27.70 10.10 6.25
N GLU A 48 -27.28 8.83 6.40
CA GLU A 48 -28.11 7.66 6.09
C GLU A 48 -29.41 7.64 6.92
N LYS A 49 -29.32 7.94 8.22
CA LYS A 49 -30.49 8.01 9.11
C LYS A 49 -31.43 9.15 8.72
N GLU A 50 -30.91 10.34 8.42
CA GLU A 50 -31.71 11.50 8.00
C GLU A 50 -32.40 11.24 6.65
N LEU A 51 -31.71 10.60 5.71
CA LEU A 51 -32.28 10.21 4.42
C LEU A 51 -33.41 9.17 4.60
N ASN A 52 -33.19 8.14 5.42
CA ASN A 52 -34.20 7.12 5.72
C ASN A 52 -35.45 7.73 6.39
N ASN A 53 -35.27 8.69 7.32
CA ASN A 53 -36.39 9.39 7.94
C ASN A 53 -37.23 10.18 6.92
N LEU A 54 -36.57 10.82 5.94
CA LEU A 54 -37.25 11.54 4.86
C LEU A 54 -37.96 10.58 3.90
N GLU A 55 -37.41 9.40 3.63
CA GLU A 55 -38.05 8.36 2.81
C GLU A 55 -39.29 7.77 3.48
N VAL A 56 -39.23 7.48 4.78
CA VAL A 56 -40.40 7.08 5.57
C VAL A 56 -41.46 8.17 5.54
N SER A 57 -41.07 9.43 5.76
CA SER A 57 -42.00 10.57 5.72
C SER A 57 -42.66 10.78 4.34
N THR A 58 -41.99 10.36 3.26
CA THR A 58 -42.53 10.41 1.89
C THR A 58 -43.64 9.37 1.66
N SER A 59 -43.61 8.27 2.42
CA SER A 59 -44.64 7.22 2.33
C SER A 59 -45.95 7.66 3.00
N ASP A 60 -45.85 8.47 4.06
CA ASP A 60 -47.01 8.95 4.83
C ASP A 60 -47.56 10.30 4.32
N ARG A 61 -46.73 11.14 3.70
CA ARG A 61 -47.13 12.45 3.16
C ARG A 61 -46.26 12.92 1.99
N GLN A 62 -46.76 13.85 1.19
CA GLN A 62 -45.91 14.56 0.23
C GLN A 62 -44.91 15.46 0.97
N LEU A 63 -43.67 15.46 0.50
CA LEU A 63 -42.59 16.29 1.04
C LEU A 63 -42.80 17.76 0.66
N SER A 64 -42.47 18.66 1.58
CA SER A 64 -42.39 20.10 1.31
C SER A 64 -41.26 20.41 0.31
N PRO A 65 -41.36 21.48 -0.50
CA PRO A 65 -40.26 21.94 -1.36
C PRO A 65 -38.91 22.08 -0.64
N GLN A 66 -38.93 22.51 0.64
CA GLN A 66 -37.74 22.60 1.47
C GLN A 66 -37.14 21.23 1.80
N GLU A 67 -37.97 20.24 2.11
CA GLU A 67 -37.53 18.88 2.43
C GLU A 67 -37.00 18.14 1.20
N VAL A 68 -37.57 18.41 0.03
CA VAL A 68 -37.03 17.92 -1.25
C VAL A 68 -35.63 18.49 -1.51
N MET A 69 -35.40 19.76 -1.19
CA MET A 69 -34.09 20.37 -1.31
C MET A 69 -33.09 19.79 -0.31
N THR A 70 -33.51 19.59 0.95
CA THR A 70 -32.69 18.91 1.97
C THR A 70 -32.36 17.48 1.56
N LYS A 71 -33.30 16.73 0.99
CA LYS A 71 -33.07 15.37 0.48
C LYS A 71 -31.97 15.36 -0.59
N LYS A 72 -32.02 16.29 -1.56
CA LYS A 72 -30.99 16.41 -2.59
C LYS A 72 -29.62 16.74 -1.98
N GLN A 73 -29.56 17.66 -1.03
CA GLN A 73 -28.32 18.02 -0.35
C GLN A 73 -27.72 16.83 0.40
N LEU A 74 -28.55 16.07 1.14
CA LEU A 74 -28.12 14.88 1.85
C LEU A 74 -27.63 13.77 0.92
N GLN A 75 -28.23 13.62 -0.26
CA GLN A 75 -27.77 12.67 -1.28
C GLN A 75 -26.39 13.05 -1.84
N GLU A 76 -26.16 14.34 -2.10
CA GLU A 76 -24.86 14.85 -2.55
C GLU A 76 -23.78 14.64 -1.47
N ASP A 77 -24.10 14.99 -0.21
CA ASP A 77 -23.21 14.78 0.92
C ASP A 77 -22.89 13.29 1.13
N LEU A 78 -23.88 12.40 0.97
CA LEU A 78 -23.69 10.95 1.04
C LEU A 78 -22.72 10.47 -0.05
N TRP A 79 -22.87 10.97 -1.28
CA TRP A 79 -22.01 10.61 -2.40
C TRP A 79 -20.55 11.02 -2.13
N VAL A 80 -20.33 12.24 -1.65
CA VAL A 80 -19.00 12.73 -1.27
C VAL A 80 -18.38 11.89 -0.15
N VAL A 81 -19.15 11.55 0.89
CA VAL A 81 -18.67 10.71 2.00
C VAL A 81 -18.34 9.29 1.52
N ALA A 82 -19.16 8.71 0.66
CA ALA A 82 -18.93 7.38 0.08
C ALA A 82 -17.65 7.34 -0.77
N GLN A 83 -17.45 8.34 -1.64
CA GLN A 83 -16.25 8.44 -2.47
C GLN A 83 -14.97 8.60 -1.64
N ASN A 84 -15.04 9.42 -0.58
CA ASN A 84 -13.92 9.58 0.37
C ASN A 84 -13.60 8.28 1.11
N HIS A 85 -14.63 7.55 1.53
CA HIS A 85 -14.46 6.24 2.19
C HIS A 85 -13.82 5.21 1.25
N GLU A 86 -14.28 5.14 0.00
CA GLU A 86 -13.70 4.26 -1.02
C GLU A 86 -12.23 4.60 -1.29
N SER A 87 -11.90 5.89 -1.46
CA SER A 87 -10.53 6.38 -1.64
C SER A 87 -9.61 5.98 -0.48
N LEU A 88 -10.10 6.12 0.75
CA LEU A 88 -9.38 5.72 1.96
C LEU A 88 -9.17 4.21 2.05
N LEU A 89 -10.17 3.40 1.68
CA LEU A 89 -10.02 1.94 1.59
C LEU A 89 -9.01 1.53 0.53
N ARG A 90 -9.03 2.19 -0.64
CA ARG A 90 -8.08 1.97 -1.73
C ARG A 90 -6.65 2.25 -1.29
N GLN A 91 -6.41 3.37 -0.60
CA GLN A 91 -5.10 3.70 -0.03
C GLN A 91 -4.65 2.65 0.99
N LYS A 92 -5.53 2.23 1.91
CA LYS A 92 -5.22 1.21 2.92
C LYS A 92 -4.90 -0.15 2.32
N ALA A 93 -5.60 -0.55 1.27
CA ALA A 93 -5.38 -1.82 0.59
C ALA A 93 -4.10 -1.85 -0.27
N ARG A 94 -3.41 -0.71 -0.47
CA ARG A 94 -2.26 -0.55 -1.38
C ARG A 94 -2.54 -1.08 -2.79
N SER A 95 -3.81 -1.08 -3.21
CA SER A 95 -4.21 -1.64 -4.49
C SER A 95 -3.94 -0.61 -5.60
N ARG A 96 -2.86 -0.82 -6.37
CA ARG A 96 -2.48 0.04 -7.51
C ARG A 96 -3.43 -0.10 -8.71
N TRP A 97 -4.29 -1.12 -8.74
CA TRP A 97 -5.11 -1.44 -9.90
C TRP A 97 -6.59 -1.53 -9.51
N VAL A 98 -7.35 -0.49 -9.84
CA VAL A 98 -8.82 -0.54 -9.95
C VAL A 98 -9.15 -0.12 -11.37
N LYS A 99 -8.88 -1.02 -12.32
CA LYS A 99 -9.14 -0.77 -13.75
C LYS A 99 -10.61 -1.02 -14.12
N LYS A 100 -11.48 -1.37 -13.16
CA LYS A 100 -12.92 -1.51 -13.36
C LYS A 100 -13.62 -0.90 -12.15
N GLY A 101 -14.38 0.16 -12.40
CA GLY A 101 -15.05 0.99 -11.41
C GLY A 101 -16.19 0.27 -10.72
N ASP A 102 -15.85 -0.59 -9.77
CA ASP A 102 -16.80 -1.20 -8.85
C ASP A 102 -16.44 -0.77 -7.43
N CYS A 103 -17.40 -0.18 -6.72
CA CYS A 103 -17.28 0.34 -5.35
C CYS A 103 -17.25 -0.80 -4.32
N ASN A 104 -16.50 -1.87 -4.60
CA ASN A 104 -16.54 -3.12 -3.85
C ASN A 104 -15.72 -3.00 -2.56
N SER A 105 -16.33 -2.41 -1.53
CA SER A 105 -15.77 -2.30 -0.19
C SER A 105 -15.38 -3.66 0.40
N HIS A 106 -16.14 -4.73 0.10
CA HIS A 106 -15.87 -6.09 0.56
C HIS A 106 -14.50 -6.61 0.09
N TYR A 107 -14.15 -6.38 -1.18
CA TYR A 107 -12.83 -6.74 -1.72
C TYR A 107 -11.69 -6.04 -0.95
N PHE A 108 -11.82 -4.73 -0.71
CA PHE A 108 -10.81 -3.98 0.04
C PHE A 108 -10.72 -4.43 1.50
N HIS A 109 -11.85 -4.74 2.14
CA HIS A 109 -11.87 -5.28 3.49
C HIS A 109 -11.16 -6.64 3.57
N LEU A 110 -11.36 -7.53 2.59
CA LEU A 110 -10.66 -8.82 2.52
C LEU A 110 -9.15 -8.64 2.37
N LEU A 111 -8.70 -7.75 1.49
CA LEU A 111 -7.27 -7.44 1.30
C LEU A 111 -6.64 -6.86 2.57
N VAL A 112 -7.30 -5.89 3.20
CA VAL A 112 -6.82 -5.29 4.46
C VAL A 112 -6.74 -6.35 5.56
N ASN A 113 -7.73 -7.23 5.67
CA ASN A 113 -7.72 -8.31 6.65
C ASN A 113 -6.67 -9.38 6.35
N ALA A 114 -6.42 -9.72 5.08
CA ALA A 114 -5.34 -10.61 4.68
C ALA A 114 -3.96 -10.02 5.03
N SER A 115 -3.74 -8.73 4.72
CA SER A 115 -2.53 -8.01 5.11
C SER A 115 -2.36 -7.95 6.62
N ARG A 116 -3.43 -7.68 7.38
CA ARG A 116 -3.41 -7.72 8.85
C ARG A 116 -3.06 -9.10 9.40
N ARG A 117 -3.62 -10.17 8.85
CA ARG A 117 -3.29 -11.55 9.24
C ARG A 117 -1.82 -11.88 8.94
N SER A 118 -1.34 -11.52 7.75
CA SER A 118 0.06 -11.75 7.37
C SER A 118 1.05 -10.92 8.19
N ASN A 119 0.67 -9.72 8.62
CA ASN A 119 1.48 -8.86 9.48
C ASN A 119 1.24 -9.09 10.97
N SER A 120 0.30 -9.98 11.34
CA SER A 120 0.08 -10.37 12.72
C SER A 120 1.22 -11.28 13.13
N LEU A 121 2.21 -10.71 13.80
CA LEU A 121 3.27 -11.45 14.45
C LEU A 121 2.68 -12.10 15.70
N ASN A 122 2.07 -13.27 15.52
CA ASN A 122 1.68 -14.14 16.63
C ASN A 122 2.96 -14.83 17.12
N GLY A 123 3.64 -14.22 18.07
CA GLY A 123 4.88 -14.74 18.65
C GLY A 123 5.10 -14.19 20.04
N VAL A 124 5.93 -14.88 20.82
CA VAL A 124 6.41 -14.39 22.11
C VAL A 124 7.49 -13.35 21.82
N TRP A 125 7.39 -12.18 22.46
CA TRP A 125 8.45 -11.19 22.41
C TRP A 125 9.68 -11.74 23.10
N ILE A 126 10.77 -11.89 22.35
CA ILE A 126 12.07 -12.34 22.87
C ILE A 126 12.96 -11.10 22.92
N GLU A 127 13.28 -10.65 24.13
CA GLU A 127 14.18 -9.51 24.36
C GLU A 127 15.64 -9.94 24.49
N ASP A 128 15.89 -11.23 24.71
CA ASP A 128 17.23 -11.77 24.87
C ASP A 128 18.01 -11.76 23.54
N PRO A 129 19.13 -11.02 23.43
CA PRO A 129 19.86 -10.85 22.17
C PRO A 129 20.37 -12.17 21.57
N THR A 130 20.70 -13.14 22.40
CA THR A 130 21.16 -14.48 21.99
C THR A 130 20.04 -15.27 21.35
N ARG A 131 18.88 -15.34 22.00
CA ARG A 131 17.69 -16.01 21.43
C ARG A 131 17.18 -15.32 20.17
N VAL A 132 17.23 -13.99 20.07
CA VAL A 132 16.86 -13.27 18.83
C VAL A 132 17.75 -13.68 17.66
N LYS A 133 19.06 -13.81 17.88
CA LYS A 133 19.99 -14.29 16.84
C LYS A 133 19.70 -15.73 16.42
N GLU A 134 19.43 -16.60 17.40
CA GLU A 134 19.10 -18.01 17.17
C GLU A 134 17.81 -18.17 16.33
N GLU A 135 16.76 -17.42 16.68
CA GLU A 135 15.48 -17.42 15.97
C GLU A 135 15.60 -16.84 14.56
N ALA A 136 16.33 -15.73 14.40
CA ALA A 136 16.59 -15.15 13.09
C ALA A 136 17.36 -16.13 12.18
N ARG A 137 18.41 -16.77 12.72
CA ARG A 137 19.17 -17.81 12.02
C ARG A 137 18.27 -18.97 11.64
N SER A 138 17.48 -19.48 12.57
CA SER A 138 16.58 -20.62 12.34
C SER A 138 15.52 -20.31 11.29
N PHE A 139 14.92 -19.12 11.34
CA PHE A 139 13.93 -18.68 10.35
C PHE A 139 14.51 -18.68 8.93
N PHE A 140 15.66 -18.04 8.73
CA PHE A 140 16.29 -18.00 7.41
C PHE A 140 16.85 -19.34 6.99
N PHE A 141 17.39 -20.13 7.91
CA PHE A 141 17.83 -21.48 7.63
C PHE A 141 16.70 -22.32 7.05
N HIS A 142 15.55 -22.43 7.73
CA HIS A 142 14.40 -23.19 7.23
C HIS A 142 13.82 -22.59 5.95
N ARG A 143 13.84 -21.26 5.80
CA ARG A 143 13.30 -20.59 4.61
C ARG A 143 14.13 -20.85 3.35
N PHE A 144 15.45 -20.91 3.49
CA PHE A 144 16.39 -21.13 2.38
C PHE A 144 16.88 -22.56 2.30
N GLN A 145 16.40 -23.44 3.18
CA GLN A 145 16.66 -24.86 3.09
C GLN A 145 15.95 -25.39 1.85
N GLU A 146 16.74 -25.87 0.90
CA GLU A 146 16.23 -26.52 -0.30
C GLU A 146 15.47 -27.79 0.12
N THR A 147 14.18 -27.83 -0.18
CA THR A 147 13.29 -28.94 0.19
C THR A 147 13.39 -30.11 -0.78
N ASP A 148 13.91 -29.86 -1.99
CA ASP A 148 14.03 -30.88 -3.02
C ASP A 148 15.42 -31.52 -2.97
N GLN A 149 15.48 -32.79 -2.54
CA GLN A 149 16.74 -33.54 -2.50
C GLN A 149 17.13 -34.08 -3.87
N ASN A 150 16.21 -34.09 -4.84
CA ASN A 150 16.47 -34.66 -6.15
C ASN A 150 16.91 -33.56 -7.13
N ARG A 151 18.19 -33.18 -7.03
CA ARG A 151 18.82 -32.27 -7.98
C ARG A 151 19.49 -33.10 -9.09
N PRO A 152 18.82 -33.35 -10.24
CA PRO A 152 19.47 -34.03 -11.36
C PRO A 152 20.70 -33.21 -11.76
N ARG A 153 21.88 -33.82 -11.61
CA ARG A 153 23.12 -33.21 -12.09
C ARG A 153 23.08 -33.28 -13.61
N LEU A 154 23.43 -32.19 -14.27
CA LEU A 154 23.58 -32.12 -15.72
C LEU A 154 24.87 -32.83 -16.18
N ASP A 155 25.27 -33.88 -15.46
CA ASP A 155 26.47 -34.66 -15.74
C ASP A 155 26.27 -35.43 -17.05
N GLY A 156 27.13 -35.19 -18.04
CA GLY A 156 27.07 -35.82 -19.36
C GLY A 156 26.35 -35.00 -20.44
N ILE A 157 25.72 -33.86 -20.09
CA ILE A 157 25.12 -32.97 -21.10
C ILE A 157 26.21 -32.03 -21.62
N ARG A 158 26.60 -32.19 -22.89
CA ARG A 158 27.46 -31.23 -23.57
C ARG A 158 26.63 -29.99 -23.94
N PHE A 159 26.73 -28.95 -23.14
CA PHE A 159 26.21 -27.65 -23.50
C PHE A 159 26.97 -27.11 -24.71
N GLN A 160 26.26 -26.52 -25.67
CA GLN A 160 26.90 -25.76 -26.73
C GLN A 160 27.67 -24.62 -26.07
N THR A 161 28.99 -24.72 -26.10
CA THR A 161 29.87 -23.72 -25.54
C THR A 161 30.21 -22.76 -26.65
N ILE A 162 30.17 -21.46 -26.35
CA ILE A 162 30.59 -20.44 -27.31
C ILE A 162 32.03 -20.71 -27.76
N GLY A 163 32.28 -20.62 -29.07
CA GLY A 163 33.63 -20.79 -29.61
C GLY A 163 34.56 -19.68 -29.12
N HIS A 164 35.88 -19.91 -29.19
CA HIS A 164 36.89 -18.93 -28.73
C HIS A 164 36.66 -17.54 -29.35
N HIS A 165 36.41 -17.49 -30.65
CA HIS A 165 36.09 -16.24 -31.35
C HIS A 165 34.82 -15.55 -30.82
N GLN A 166 33.77 -16.30 -30.51
CA GLN A 166 32.54 -15.71 -29.96
C GLN A 166 32.78 -15.15 -28.55
N ASN A 167 33.62 -15.82 -27.77
CA ASN A 167 34.04 -15.35 -26.46
C ASN A 167 34.90 -14.07 -26.56
N ASP A 168 35.84 -14.02 -27.50
CA ASP A 168 36.66 -12.83 -27.77
C ASP A 168 35.80 -11.63 -28.21
N MET A 169 34.74 -11.88 -29.00
CA MET A 169 33.77 -10.85 -29.34
C MET A 169 32.98 -10.36 -28.14
N LEU A 170 32.48 -11.26 -27.28
CA LEU A 170 31.66 -10.91 -26.12
C LEU A 170 32.45 -10.23 -24.99
N THR A 171 33.75 -10.52 -24.90
CA THR A 171 34.67 -9.92 -23.90
C THR A 171 35.46 -8.73 -24.47
N GLY A 172 35.35 -8.48 -25.78
CA GLY A 172 35.98 -7.37 -26.48
C GLY A 172 35.43 -6.01 -26.07
N ARG A 173 36.15 -4.95 -26.44
CA ARG A 173 35.67 -3.57 -26.24
C ARG A 173 34.59 -3.24 -27.26
N PHE A 174 33.53 -2.59 -26.81
CA PHE A 174 32.46 -2.09 -27.68
C PHE A 174 33.01 -1.17 -28.76
N GLN A 175 32.54 -1.36 -30.00
CA GLN A 175 32.89 -0.49 -31.11
C GLN A 175 31.95 0.73 -31.16
N GLU A 176 32.45 1.85 -31.70
CA GLU A 176 31.64 3.08 -31.82
C GLU A 176 30.36 2.85 -32.65
N GLN A 177 30.43 1.98 -33.65
CA GLN A 177 29.28 1.62 -34.48
C GLN A 177 28.22 0.85 -33.69
N GLU A 178 28.61 -0.14 -32.88
CA GLU A 178 27.68 -0.89 -32.01
C GLU A 178 26.97 0.04 -31.01
N ILE A 179 27.70 1.01 -30.45
CA ILE A 179 27.13 2.00 -29.54
C ILE A 179 26.11 2.89 -30.28
N LYS A 180 26.44 3.35 -31.49
CA LYS A 180 25.50 4.15 -32.30
C LYS A 180 24.25 3.35 -32.63
N ASP A 181 24.40 2.11 -33.08
CA ASP A 181 23.27 1.27 -33.47
C ASP A 181 22.39 0.90 -32.26
N ALA A 182 22.98 0.66 -31.08
CA ALA A 182 22.21 0.45 -29.85
C ALA A 182 21.46 1.71 -29.38
N VAL A 183 22.10 2.89 -29.48
CA VAL A 183 21.48 4.17 -29.12
C VAL A 183 20.33 4.52 -30.05
N TRP A 184 20.49 4.30 -31.36
CA TRP A 184 19.45 4.59 -32.36
C TRP A 184 18.39 3.50 -32.48
N GLY A 185 18.72 2.26 -32.10
CA GLY A 185 17.79 1.12 -32.06
C GLY A 185 16.96 1.03 -30.78
N CYS A 186 17.31 1.77 -29.73
CA CYS A 186 16.46 1.92 -28.55
C CYS A 186 15.22 2.74 -28.95
N GLY A 187 14.11 2.03 -29.21
CA GLY A 187 12.83 2.64 -29.55
C GLY A 187 12.42 3.74 -28.57
N SER A 188 11.69 4.74 -29.07
CA SER A 188 11.28 5.95 -28.34
C SER A 188 10.23 5.70 -27.25
N ASP A 189 10.18 4.50 -26.65
CA ASP A 189 9.29 4.18 -25.55
C ASP A 189 9.88 4.71 -24.24
N LYS A 190 9.99 6.04 -24.17
CA LYS A 190 9.98 6.75 -22.90
C LYS A 190 8.53 6.84 -22.44
N SER A 191 8.15 5.95 -21.52
CA SER A 191 7.05 6.20 -20.57
C SER A 191 7.48 7.18 -19.48
#